data_AF-A0AAX3J630-F1
#
_entry.id   AF-A0AAX3J630-F1
#
_cell.length_a   1.000
_cell.length_b   1.000
_cell.length_c   1.000
_cell.angle_alpha   90.00
_cell.angle_beta   90.00
_cell.angle_gamma   90.00
#
_symmetry.space_group_name_H-M   'P 1'
#
loop_
_entity.id
_entity.type
_entity.pdbx_description
1 polymer ?
#
loop_
_entity_poly.entity_id
_entity_poly.type
_entity_poly.pdbx_seq_one_letter_code
_entity_poly.pdbx_strand_id
1 'polypeptide(L)'
;MQAYNNGLDDLYGLLYISGNNNSIIANHISETIDSQHIIPQGATPVIIRLVSGERNYISDNHIVATTEASPAESAATGSCFSTQVSALLATKGLVALEVIAVQIEKASLQNTVLDSGSESQVLLDKKVNAFRATPVPGLLS
;
A
#
# COMPACT_ATOMS: atom_id res chain seq x y z
N MET A 1 -1.19 19.35 3.36
CA MET A 1 -0.04 18.75 4.09
C MET A 1 0.90 19.85 4.60
N GLN A 2 1.59 19.69 5.73
CA GLN A 2 2.67 20.63 6.11
C GLN A 2 3.86 20.49 5.14
N ALA A 3 4.71 21.52 5.03
CA ALA A 3 5.74 21.62 3.98
C ALA A 3 6.94 20.65 4.09
N TYR A 4 6.92 19.72 5.05
CA TYR A 4 8.04 18.82 5.32
C TYR A 4 7.68 17.37 5.01
N ASN A 5 8.54 16.69 4.25
CA ASN A 5 8.47 15.27 3.95
C ASN A 5 9.89 14.68 3.84
N ASN A 6 10.01 13.37 3.57
CA ASN A 6 11.29 12.68 3.43
C ASN A 6 11.85 12.68 1.98
N GLY A 7 11.20 13.38 1.05
CA GLY A 7 11.59 13.46 -0.37
C GLY A 7 11.26 12.22 -1.22
N LEU A 8 10.56 11.23 -0.68
CA LEU A 8 10.12 10.04 -1.41
C LEU A 8 8.68 10.21 -1.90
N ASP A 9 8.37 9.60 -3.04
CA ASP A 9 7.03 9.59 -3.64
C ASP A 9 6.24 8.34 -3.22
N ASP A 10 4.95 8.30 -3.56
CA ASP A 10 4.03 7.22 -3.17
C ASP A 10 4.25 5.93 -3.99
N LEU A 11 5.14 5.96 -4.99
CA LEU A 11 5.59 4.78 -5.72
C LEU A 11 6.77 4.09 -5.02
N TYR A 12 7.34 4.71 -4.00
CA TYR A 12 8.47 4.13 -3.27
C TYR A 12 8.08 2.85 -2.52
N GLY A 13 6.87 2.80 -1.96
CA GLY A 13 6.41 1.71 -1.10
C GLY A 13 6.53 2.05 0.38
N LEU A 14 5.48 1.76 1.16
CA LEU A 14 5.56 1.77 2.62
C LEU A 14 6.58 0.73 3.12
N LEU A 15 6.64 -0.42 2.44
CA LEU A 15 7.66 -1.44 2.65
C LEU A 15 8.49 -1.62 1.37
N TYR A 16 9.74 -1.17 1.41
CA TYR A 16 10.71 -1.30 0.33
C TYR A 16 11.70 -2.42 0.62
N ILE A 17 11.85 -3.37 -0.31
CA ILE A 17 12.71 -4.54 -0.13
C ILE A 17 13.71 -4.65 -1.29
N SER A 18 14.98 -4.75 -0.93
CA SER A 18 16.08 -5.04 -1.85
C SER A 18 16.99 -6.06 -1.19
N GLY A 19 16.73 -7.34 -1.45
CA GLY A 19 17.40 -8.46 -0.76
C GLY A 19 16.74 -9.80 -1.02
N ASN A 20 17.34 -10.85 -0.47
CA ASN A 20 16.95 -12.24 -0.75
C ASN A 20 16.34 -12.90 0.49
N ASN A 21 15.43 -13.85 0.28
CA ASN A 21 14.90 -14.75 1.31
C ASN A 21 14.25 -14.05 2.52
N ASN A 22 13.72 -12.84 2.34
CA ASN A 22 12.96 -12.16 3.40
C ASN A 22 11.58 -12.81 3.59
N SER A 23 11.01 -12.65 4.77
CA SER A 23 9.65 -13.12 5.10
C SER A 23 8.79 -11.95 5.58
N ILE A 24 7.68 -11.71 4.89
CA ILE A 24 6.74 -10.60 5.14
C ILE A 24 5.35 -11.21 5.31
N ILE A 25 5.02 -11.52 6.56
CA ILE A 25 3.89 -12.39 6.89
C ILE A 25 2.97 -11.71 7.90
N ALA A 26 1.66 -11.77 7.67
CA ALA A 26 0.63 -11.38 8.63
C ALA A 26 0.71 -9.92 9.13
N ASN A 27 1.17 -9.00 8.28
CA ASN A 27 1.14 -7.58 8.61
C ASN A 27 -0.25 -6.98 8.36
N HIS A 28 -0.59 -5.95 9.11
CA HIS A 28 -1.71 -5.07 8.80
C HIS A 28 -1.18 -3.70 8.41
N ILE A 29 -1.58 -3.22 7.24
CA ILE A 29 -1.12 -1.93 6.71
C ILE A 29 -2.34 -1.09 6.36
N SER A 30 -2.48 0.04 7.04
CA SER A 30 -3.51 1.04 6.74
C SER A 30 -2.87 2.23 6.03
N GLU A 31 -3.22 2.45 4.77
CA GLU A 31 -2.83 3.62 3.98
C GLU A 31 -4.01 4.59 3.95
N THR A 32 -3.83 5.78 4.51
CA THR A 32 -4.84 6.84 4.48
C THR A 32 -4.19 8.11 3.96
N ILE A 33 -4.45 8.42 2.69
CA ILE A 33 -3.91 9.60 2.02
C ILE A 33 -5.03 10.29 1.25
N ASP A 34 -5.06 11.62 1.31
CA ASP A 34 -5.93 12.42 0.47
C ASP A 34 -5.40 12.37 -0.98
N SER A 35 -6.23 11.91 -1.91
CA SER A 35 -5.86 11.65 -3.30
C SER A 35 -5.20 12.86 -4.00
N GLN A 36 -5.53 14.09 -3.61
CA GLN A 36 -4.90 15.29 -4.17
C GLN A 36 -3.42 15.47 -3.77
N HIS A 37 -3.00 14.78 -2.71
CA HIS A 37 -1.64 14.82 -2.18
C HIS A 37 -0.78 13.64 -2.66
N ILE A 38 -1.31 12.75 -3.51
CA ILE A 38 -0.52 11.67 -4.10
C ILE A 38 0.53 12.25 -5.05
N ILE A 39 1.76 11.77 -4.92
CA ILE A 39 2.94 12.14 -5.68
C ILE A 39 3.51 10.88 -6.35
N PRO A 40 3.77 10.89 -7.67
CA PRO A 40 3.37 11.94 -8.61
C PRO A 40 1.85 11.98 -8.80
N GLN A 41 1.33 13.13 -9.22
CA GLN A 41 -0.12 13.31 -9.37
C GLN A 41 -0.72 12.28 -10.32
N GLY A 42 -1.81 11.63 -9.89
CA GLY A 42 -2.49 10.59 -10.66
C GLY A 42 -1.83 9.21 -10.61
N ALA A 43 -0.77 9.03 -9.85
CA ALA A 43 -0.20 7.71 -9.58
C ALA A 43 -1.12 6.86 -8.69
N THR A 44 -0.94 5.55 -8.78
CA THR A 44 -1.51 4.58 -7.85
C THR A 44 -0.45 4.24 -6.80
N PRO A 45 -0.64 4.58 -5.51
CA PRO A 45 0.35 4.30 -4.48
C PRO A 45 0.71 2.82 -4.38
N VAL A 46 1.97 2.54 -4.04
CA VAL A 46 2.48 1.18 -3.84
C VAL A 46 2.64 0.92 -2.35
N ILE A 47 2.18 -0.24 -1.87
CA ILE A 47 2.26 -0.59 -0.44
C ILE A 47 3.52 -1.40 -0.15
N ILE A 48 3.69 -2.57 -0.77
CA ILE A 48 4.88 -3.41 -0.65
C ILE A 48 5.61 -3.44 -1.99
N ARG A 49 6.87 -3.01 -2.03
CA ARG A 49 7.69 -2.96 -3.25
C ARG A 49 8.96 -3.79 -3.11
N LEU A 50 9.14 -4.77 -3.99
CA LEU A 50 10.37 -5.57 -4.08
C LEU A 50 11.15 -5.10 -5.29
N VAL A 51 12.25 -4.39 -5.04
CA VAL A 51 13.07 -3.77 -6.09
C VAL A 51 14.13 -4.73 -6.63
N SER A 52 14.75 -5.53 -5.77
CA SER A 52 15.73 -6.51 -6.20
C SER A 52 15.84 -7.69 -5.24
N GLY A 53 16.44 -8.78 -5.73
CA GLY A 53 16.72 -9.99 -4.97
C GLY A 53 15.69 -11.09 -5.19
N GLU A 54 15.91 -12.24 -4.55
CA GLU A 54 15.22 -13.47 -4.91
C GLU A 54 14.59 -14.19 -3.71
N ARG A 55 13.58 -15.02 -3.99
CA ARG A 55 12.99 -15.96 -3.03
C ARG A 55 12.42 -15.31 -1.78
N ASN A 56 11.94 -14.07 -1.88
CA ASN A 56 11.19 -13.44 -0.81
C ASN A 56 9.80 -14.09 -0.70
N TYR A 57 9.31 -14.24 0.53
CA TYR A 57 8.02 -14.84 0.84
C TYR A 57 7.09 -13.81 1.47
N ILE A 58 5.98 -13.51 0.79
CA ILE A 58 5.00 -12.50 1.16
C ILE A 58 3.65 -13.20 1.30
N SER A 59 3.10 -13.25 2.51
CA SER A 59 1.89 -14.03 2.79
C SER A 59 0.97 -13.34 3.78
N ASP A 60 -0.34 -13.42 3.55
CA ASP A 60 -1.38 -13.05 4.52
C ASP A 60 -1.30 -11.60 5.03
N ASN A 61 -0.86 -10.66 4.18
CA ASN A 61 -0.82 -9.24 4.54
C ASN A 61 -2.18 -8.58 4.27
N HIS A 62 -2.75 -7.96 5.29
CA HIS A 62 -4.03 -7.26 5.20
C HIS A 62 -3.83 -5.77 4.96
N ILE A 63 -4.09 -5.34 3.73
CA ILE A 63 -3.93 -3.95 3.28
C ILE A 63 -5.28 -3.28 3.20
N VAL A 64 -5.41 -2.14 3.88
CA VAL A 64 -6.59 -1.27 3.85
C VAL A 64 -6.15 0.10 3.36
N ALA A 65 -6.60 0.51 2.17
CA ALA A 65 -6.26 1.81 1.60
C ALA A 65 -7.51 2.69 1.51
N THR A 66 -7.40 3.93 1.96
CA THR A 66 -8.51 4.87 2.10
C THR A 66 -8.12 6.29 1.72
N THR A 67 -9.12 7.05 1.27
CA THR A 67 -9.02 8.48 1.01
C THR A 67 -10.30 9.18 1.46
N GLU A 68 -10.28 10.51 1.60
CA GLU A 68 -11.46 11.27 1.94
C GLU A 68 -12.42 11.35 0.75
N ALA A 69 -13.73 11.10 0.96
CA ALA A 69 -14.75 11.17 -0.09
C ALA A 69 -14.88 12.57 -0.71
N SER A 70 -14.47 13.60 0.04
CA SER A 70 -14.53 15.00 -0.34
C SER A 70 -13.32 15.71 0.28
N PRO A 71 -12.71 16.70 -0.38
CA PRO A 71 -11.61 17.45 0.18
C PRO A 71 -12.02 18.00 1.55
N ALA A 72 -11.33 17.55 2.60
CA ALA A 72 -11.66 17.98 3.95
C ALA A 72 -11.50 19.50 4.05
N GLU A 73 -12.50 20.18 4.62
CA GLU A 73 -12.31 21.53 5.10
C GLU A 73 -11.11 21.56 6.05
N SER A 74 -10.29 22.61 5.94
CA SER A 74 -9.09 22.84 6.76
C SER A 74 -9.27 22.31 8.18
N ALA A 75 -8.43 21.35 8.58
CA ALA A 75 -8.44 20.79 9.93
C ALA A 75 -8.51 21.93 10.96
N ALA A 76 -9.52 21.88 11.84
CA ALA A 76 -9.72 22.90 12.85
C ALA A 76 -8.44 23.05 13.68
N THR A 77 -7.99 24.30 13.88
CA THR A 77 -6.79 24.64 14.66
C THR A 77 -6.98 24.28 16.14
N GLY A 78 -6.71 23.02 16.48
CA GLY A 78 -6.61 22.50 17.84
C GLY A 78 -5.17 22.45 18.34
N SER A 79 -4.95 21.87 19.53
CA SER A 79 -3.59 21.53 19.95
C SER A 79 -3.02 20.43 19.06
N CYS A 80 -1.68 20.31 18.99
CA CYS A 80 -1.03 19.25 18.19
C CYS A 80 -1.57 17.87 18.58
N PHE A 81 -1.66 17.61 19.88
CA PHE A 81 -2.17 16.35 20.43
C PHE A 81 -3.64 16.08 20.02
N SER A 82 -4.53 17.06 20.19
CA SER A 82 -5.95 16.84 19.89
C SER A 82 -6.16 16.57 18.40
N THR A 83 -5.41 17.26 17.53
CA THR A 83 -5.48 17.07 16.08
C THR A 83 -4.98 15.69 15.68
N GLN A 84 -3.85 15.23 16.23
CA GLN A 84 -3.29 13.91 15.98
C GLN A 84 -4.23 12.78 16.42
N VAL A 85 -4.78 12.88 17.64
CA VAL A 85 -5.72 11.86 18.16
C VAL A 85 -6.99 11.84 17.33
N SER A 86 -7.52 13.01 16.96
CA SER A 86 -8.73 13.08 16.14
C SER A 86 -8.52 12.45 14.76
N ALA A 87 -7.36 12.69 14.13
CA ALA A 87 -7.01 12.08 12.84
C ALA A 87 -6.92 10.55 12.94
N LEU A 88 -6.30 10.00 13.99
CA LEU A 88 -6.22 8.54 14.19
C LEU A 88 -7.58 7.88 14.44
N LEU A 89 -8.53 8.61 15.02
CA LEU A 89 -9.88 8.12 15.30
C LEU A 89 -10.88 8.38 14.16
N ALA A 90 -10.50 9.20 13.17
CA ALA A 90 -11.35 9.57 12.05
C ALA A 90 -11.48 8.40 11.06
N THR A 91 -12.64 7.74 11.09
CA THR A 91 -13.00 6.67 10.13
C THR A 91 -14.25 7.00 9.31
N LYS A 92 -14.95 8.08 9.67
CA LYS A 92 -16.16 8.53 8.96
C LYS A 92 -15.75 9.36 7.74
N GLY A 93 -16.41 9.12 6.60
CA GLY A 93 -16.15 9.86 5.37
C GLY A 93 -15.01 9.29 4.52
N LEU A 94 -14.30 8.28 5.03
CA LEU A 94 -13.30 7.55 4.27
C LEU A 94 -13.96 6.62 3.24
N VAL A 95 -13.43 6.64 2.03
CA VAL A 95 -13.76 5.72 0.93
C VAL A 95 -12.52 4.93 0.53
N ALA A 96 -12.71 3.81 -0.15
CA ALA A 96 -11.60 2.98 -0.61
C ALA A 96 -10.71 3.77 -1.60
N LEU A 97 -9.40 3.66 -1.42
CA LEU A 97 -8.40 4.17 -2.34
C LEU A 97 -7.81 3.01 -3.16
N GLU A 98 -7.67 3.21 -4.46
CA GLU A 98 -6.98 2.23 -5.31
C GLU A 98 -5.47 2.27 -5.05
N VAL A 99 -4.88 1.10 -4.83
CA VAL A 99 -3.45 0.93 -4.54
C VAL A 99 -2.91 -0.32 -5.21
N ILE A 100 -1.59 -0.33 -5.45
CA ILE A 100 -0.84 -1.54 -5.76
C ILE A 100 -0.38 -2.14 -4.43
N ALA A 101 -1.03 -3.23 -4.02
CA ALA A 101 -0.74 -3.93 -2.78
C ALA A 101 0.69 -4.49 -2.76
N VAL A 102 1.09 -5.16 -3.84
CA VAL A 102 2.44 -5.72 -4.00
C VAL A 102 2.95 -5.45 -5.41
N GLN A 103 4.12 -4.83 -5.52
CA GLN A 103 4.84 -4.62 -6.77
C GLN A 103 6.18 -5.37 -6.74
N ILE A 104 6.35 -6.31 -7.67
CA ILE A 104 7.61 -7.05 -7.87
C ILE A 104 8.30 -6.49 -9.12
N GLU A 105 9.42 -5.79 -8.93
CA GLU A 105 10.22 -5.27 -10.03
C GLU A 105 10.95 -6.38 -10.78
N LYS A 106 11.33 -6.10 -12.03
CA LYS A 106 11.99 -7.09 -12.91
C LYS A 106 13.29 -7.68 -12.36
N ALA A 107 14.00 -6.93 -11.52
CA ALA A 107 15.24 -7.38 -10.89
C ALA A 107 14.99 -8.26 -9.64
N SER A 108 13.72 -8.50 -9.28
CA SER A 108 13.34 -9.41 -8.22
C SER A 108 12.62 -10.65 -8.76
N LEU A 109 13.18 -11.83 -8.51
CA LEU A 109 12.80 -13.08 -9.18
C LEU A 109 12.52 -14.19 -8.16
N GLN A 110 11.74 -15.19 -8.57
CA GLN A 110 11.46 -16.39 -7.78
C GLN A 110 10.81 -16.10 -6.41
N ASN A 111 10.10 -14.98 -6.28
CA ASN A 111 9.37 -14.66 -5.06
C ASN A 111 8.05 -15.43 -5.00
N THR A 112 7.51 -15.54 -3.80
CA THR A 112 6.19 -16.13 -3.55
C THR A 112 5.29 -15.09 -2.90
N VAL A 113 4.16 -14.78 -3.54
CA VAL A 113 3.16 -13.82 -3.06
C VAL A 113 1.83 -14.52 -2.90
N LEU A 114 1.33 -14.62 -1.66
CA LEU A 114 0.10 -15.31 -1.31
C LEU A 114 -0.80 -14.39 -0.50
N ASP A 115 -2.08 -14.34 -0.82
CA ASP A 115 -3.14 -13.72 -0.01
C ASP A 115 -2.80 -12.32 0.51
N SER A 116 -2.04 -11.55 -0.28
CA SER A 116 -1.54 -10.21 0.06
C SER A 116 -2.01 -9.15 -0.95
N GLY A 117 -3.14 -9.40 -1.60
CA GLY A 117 -3.74 -8.55 -2.63
C GLY A 117 -4.50 -9.36 -3.68
N SER A 118 -5.49 -8.75 -4.32
CA SER A 118 -6.22 -9.36 -5.44
C SER A 118 -5.38 -9.40 -6.74
N GLU A 119 -5.92 -10.04 -7.77
CA GLU A 119 -5.33 -10.05 -9.13
C GLU A 119 -5.06 -8.64 -9.68
N SER A 120 -5.92 -7.67 -9.40
CA SER A 120 -5.75 -6.28 -9.87
C SER A 120 -4.79 -5.46 -9.00
N GLN A 121 -4.54 -5.89 -7.77
CA GLN A 121 -3.71 -5.16 -6.81
C GLN A 121 -2.25 -5.63 -6.79
N VAL A 122 -1.93 -6.74 -7.44
CA VAL A 122 -0.58 -7.31 -7.43
C VAL A 122 0.05 -7.23 -8.81
N LEU A 123 1.14 -6.48 -8.93
CA LEU A 123 1.92 -6.34 -10.16
C LEU A 123 3.18 -7.20 -10.08
N LEU A 124 3.19 -8.30 -10.83
CA LEU A 124 4.35 -9.19 -10.94
C LEU A 124 4.35 -9.96 -12.27
N ASP A 125 5.52 -10.46 -12.66
CA ASP A 125 5.62 -11.45 -13.74
C ASP A 125 5.39 -12.87 -13.18
N LYS A 126 4.23 -13.45 -13.53
CA LYS A 126 3.80 -14.81 -13.10
C LYS A 126 4.65 -15.93 -13.70
N LYS A 127 5.49 -15.66 -14.72
CA LYS A 127 6.40 -16.67 -15.30
C LYS A 127 7.60 -16.94 -14.40
N VAL A 128 7.97 -15.96 -13.57
CA VAL A 128 9.18 -16.00 -12.75
C VAL A 128 8.90 -15.83 -11.26
N ASN A 129 7.64 -15.70 -10.84
CA ASN A 129 7.21 -15.65 -9.44
C ASN A 129 5.97 -16.55 -9.24
N ALA A 130 5.82 -17.07 -8.02
CA ALA A 130 4.62 -17.79 -7.60
C ALA A 130 3.60 -16.80 -7.02
N PHE A 131 2.34 -16.89 -7.46
CA PHE A 131 1.29 -15.98 -7.03
C PHE A 131 -0.02 -16.71 -6.74
N ARG A 132 -0.63 -16.38 -5.61
CA ARG A 132 -2.03 -16.66 -5.29
C ARG A 132 -2.69 -15.36 -4.82
N ALA A 133 -3.70 -14.91 -5.55
CA ALA A 133 -4.47 -13.73 -5.18
C ALA A 133 -5.31 -13.98 -3.92
N THR A 134 -5.53 -12.94 -3.13
CA THR A 134 -6.55 -12.96 -2.08
C THR A 134 -7.92 -13.17 -2.73
N PRO A 135 -8.72 -14.17 -2.30
CA PRO A 135 -10.05 -14.41 -2.86
C PRO A 135 -10.96 -13.17 -2.72
N VAL A 136 -11.61 -12.77 -3.81
CA VAL A 136 -12.55 -11.65 -3.82
C VAL A 136 -13.98 -12.21 -3.87
N PRO A 137 -14.88 -11.83 -2.93
CA PRO A 137 -16.26 -12.30 -2.95
C PRO A 137 -16.95 -12.06 -4.30
N GLY A 138 -17.61 -13.09 -4.84
CA GLY A 138 -18.33 -13.01 -6.11
C GLY A 138 -17.47 -13.16 -7.37
N LEU A 139 -16.14 -13.27 -7.24
CA LEU A 139 -15.24 -13.66 -8.32
C LEU A 139 -14.76 -15.09 -8.08
N LEU A 140 -14.79 -15.94 -9.10
CA LEU A 140 -14.22 -17.29 -9.03
C LEU A 140 -12.68 -17.15 -9.04
N SER A 141 -12.03 -17.80 -8.07
CA SER A 141 -10.56 -17.87 -7.92
C SER A 141 -9.92 -18.78 -8.95
#